data_AF-A0A926DH04-F1
#
_entry.id   AF-A0A926DH04-F1
#
_cell.length_a   1.000
_cell.length_b   1.000
_cell.length_c   1.000
_cell.angle_alpha   90.00
_cell.angle_beta   90.00
_cell.angle_gamma   90.00
#
_symmetry.space_group_name_H-M   'P 1'
#
loop_
_entity.id
_entity.type
_entity.pdbx_description
1 polymer ?
#
loop_
_entity_poly.entity_id
_entity_poly.type
_entity_poly.pdbx_seq_one_letter_code
_entity_poly.pdbx_strand_id
1 'polypeptide(L)'
;MSEWTFVTDRTLADVDLVERLQALGWENMTASEREAYLAGLKGAYNAADLNRVGEAVAYIAGRLEQVGYLAPVSPKVDWQTGDIPLSNDLENYLSDIRTLRGVLAVLPTTPQVPQDMEKLTFTEANDIEKILADLETLIDNMTAVWHYSGEIYSEEV
;
A
#
# COMPACT_ATOMS: atom_id res chain seq x y z
N MET A 1 -16.24 9.60 0.61
CA MET A 1 -15.28 8.76 1.35
C MET A 1 -13.89 9.27 1.00
N SER A 2 -12.99 9.39 1.96
CA SER A 2 -11.60 9.75 1.67
C SER A 2 -10.89 8.54 1.05
N GLU A 3 -10.34 8.75 -0.15
CA GLU A 3 -9.50 7.79 -0.89
C GLU A 3 -8.16 7.62 -0.17
N TRP A 4 -7.66 6.39 -0.06
CA TRP A 4 -6.35 6.13 0.52
C TRP A 4 -5.25 6.50 -0.48
N THR A 5 -4.18 7.16 -0.03
CA THR A 5 -3.07 7.52 -0.93
C THR A 5 -2.05 6.38 -1.02
N PHE A 6 -2.09 5.65 -2.13
CA PHE A 6 -1.13 4.59 -2.45
C PHE A 6 0.06 5.12 -3.25
N VAL A 7 1.24 4.56 -3.01
CA VAL A 7 2.45 4.82 -3.79
C VAL A 7 2.71 3.63 -4.72
N THR A 8 2.27 3.75 -5.97
CA THR A 8 2.38 2.68 -6.99
C THR A 8 3.29 3.05 -8.16
N ASP A 9 3.99 4.18 -8.08
CA ASP A 9 4.73 4.80 -9.17
C ASP A 9 6.21 5.04 -8.82
N ARG A 10 6.78 4.25 -7.90
CA ARG A 10 8.23 4.28 -7.64
C ARG A 10 8.98 3.96 -8.91
N THR A 11 10.06 4.71 -9.16
CA THR A 11 10.90 4.58 -10.34
C THR A 11 12.36 4.31 -9.95
N LEU A 12 13.17 3.90 -10.91
CA LEU A 12 14.63 3.81 -10.72
C LEU A 12 15.22 5.17 -10.31
N ALA A 13 14.73 6.29 -10.84
CA ALA A 13 15.21 7.61 -10.48
C ALA A 13 14.96 7.95 -9.00
N ASP A 14 13.87 7.45 -8.42
CA ASP A 14 13.60 7.60 -6.99
C ASP A 14 14.62 6.83 -6.14
N VAL A 15 14.96 5.60 -6.56
CA VAL A 15 15.97 4.76 -5.90
C VAL A 15 17.37 5.39 -6.03
N ASP A 16 17.74 5.80 -7.25
CA ASP A 16 19.01 6.46 -7.54
C ASP A 16 19.19 7.74 -6.71
N LEU A 17 18.09 8.48 -6.46
CA LEU A 17 18.11 9.66 -5.59
C LEU A 17 18.47 9.29 -4.15
N VAL A 18 17.90 8.20 -3.61
CA VAL A 18 18.23 7.70 -2.27
C VAL A 18 19.70 7.34 -2.19
N GLU A 19 20.19 6.53 -3.13
CA GLU A 19 21.59 6.08 -3.16
C GLU A 19 22.56 7.25 -3.27
N ARG A 20 22.28 8.21 -4.17
CA ARG A 20 23.07 9.42 -4.35
C ARG A 20 23.16 10.24 -3.07
N LEU A 21 22.03 10.47 -2.40
CA LEU A 21 21.98 11.26 -1.18
C LEU A 21 22.70 10.54 -0.03
N GLN A 22 22.52 9.23 0.12
CA GLN A 22 23.25 8.44 1.11
C GLN A 22 24.77 8.49 0.89
N ALA A 23 25.22 8.36 -0.37
CA ALA A 23 26.64 8.44 -0.73
C ALA A 23 27.23 9.84 -0.53
N LEU A 24 26.44 10.89 -0.78
CA LEU A 24 26.85 12.29 -0.59
C LEU A 24 27.11 12.60 0.89
N GLY A 25 26.28 12.04 1.78
CA GLY A 25 26.33 12.29 3.21
C GLY A 25 25.70 13.63 3.61
N TRP A 26 25.13 13.69 4.81
CA TRP A 26 24.31 14.79 5.31
C TRP A 26 24.96 16.19 5.19
N GLU A 27 26.25 16.29 5.52
CA GLU A 27 26.99 17.56 5.52
C GLU A 27 27.14 18.15 4.11
N ASN A 28 27.16 17.30 3.07
CA ASN A 28 27.35 17.73 1.69
C ASN A 28 26.02 17.93 0.93
N MET A 29 24.89 17.61 1.54
CA MET A 29 23.57 17.85 0.95
C MET A 29 23.24 19.35 0.95
N THR A 30 22.55 19.80 -0.10
CA THR A 30 21.92 21.12 -0.13
C THR A 30 20.75 21.20 0.87
N ALA A 31 20.29 22.41 1.19
CA ALA A 31 19.15 22.58 2.09
C ALA A 31 17.88 21.87 1.59
N SER A 32 17.59 21.96 0.29
CA SER A 32 16.46 21.28 -0.34
C SER A 32 16.59 19.76 -0.34
N GLU A 33 17.80 19.23 -0.50
CA GLU A 33 18.04 17.78 -0.43
C GLU A 33 17.85 17.25 0.98
N ARG A 34 18.29 17.99 2.00
CA ARG A 34 18.02 17.64 3.40
C ARG A 34 16.54 17.68 3.73
N GLU A 35 15.82 18.67 3.23
CA GLU A 35 14.37 18.77 3.39
C GLU A 35 13.66 17.56 2.75
N ALA A 36 14.01 17.21 1.51
CA ALA A 36 13.47 16.03 0.84
C ALA A 36 13.82 14.72 1.58
N TYR A 37 15.04 14.61 2.10
CA TYR A 37 15.48 13.45 2.87
C TYR A 37 14.66 13.29 4.16
N LEU A 38 14.44 14.39 4.89
CA LEU A 38 13.65 14.39 6.13
C LEU A 38 12.15 14.17 5.88
N ALA A 39 11.63 14.58 4.72
CA ALA A 39 10.25 14.32 4.32
C ALA A 39 9.99 12.83 3.98
N GLY A 40 11.06 12.04 3.77
CA GLY A 40 10.97 10.66 3.32
C GLY A 40 11.04 10.56 1.80
N LEU A 41 12.11 9.96 1.30
CA LEU A 41 12.32 9.78 -0.14
C LEU A 41 11.47 8.61 -0.66
N LYS A 42 10.72 8.84 -1.74
CA LYS A 42 9.82 7.85 -2.36
C LYS A 42 10.50 6.54 -2.75
N GLY A 43 11.78 6.60 -3.13
CA GLY A 43 12.58 5.45 -3.51
C GLY A 43 13.05 4.61 -2.33
N ALA A 44 12.89 5.10 -1.10
CA ALA A 44 13.13 4.31 0.09
C ALA A 44 11.90 3.44 0.37
N TYR A 45 12.14 2.28 0.98
CA TYR A 45 11.09 1.46 1.58
C TYR A 45 11.41 1.33 3.07
N ASN A 46 10.95 2.31 3.85
CA ASN A 46 11.35 2.49 5.24
C ASN A 46 10.17 2.22 6.21
N ALA A 47 10.38 2.51 7.50
CA ALA A 47 9.35 2.33 8.53
C ALA A 47 8.04 3.07 8.22
N ALA A 48 8.10 4.26 7.62
CA ALA A 48 6.92 5.01 7.21
C ALA A 48 6.18 4.32 6.05
N ASP A 49 6.89 3.67 5.12
CA ASP A 49 6.26 2.84 4.08
C ASP A 49 5.57 1.61 4.67
N LEU A 50 6.25 0.89 5.55
CA LEU A 50 5.68 -0.28 6.23
C LEU A 50 4.43 0.10 7.04
N ASN A 51 4.48 1.20 7.79
CA ASN A 51 3.34 1.71 8.55
C ASN A 51 2.19 2.10 7.62
N ARG A 52 2.46 2.88 6.56
CA ARG A 52 1.43 3.31 5.61
C ARG A 52 0.73 2.11 4.97
N VAL A 53 1.48 1.11 4.54
CA VAL A 53 0.87 -0.10 3.96
C VAL A 53 0.12 -0.90 5.01
N GLY A 54 0.63 -1.02 6.23
CA GLY A 54 -0.10 -1.66 7.32
C GLY A 54 -1.43 -0.97 7.64
N GLU A 55 -1.45 0.36 7.67
CA GLU A 55 -2.68 1.13 7.84
C GLU A 55 -3.62 0.95 6.65
N ALA A 56 -3.08 0.90 5.43
CA ALA A 56 -3.86 0.64 4.22
C ALA A 56 -4.50 -0.76 4.24
N VAL A 57 -3.79 -1.78 4.72
CA VAL A 57 -4.33 -3.14 4.94
C VAL A 57 -5.51 -3.08 5.90
N ALA A 58 -5.37 -2.39 7.04
CA ALA A 58 -6.47 -2.24 8.00
C ALA A 58 -7.67 -1.49 7.40
N TYR A 59 -7.40 -0.44 6.62
CA TYR A 59 -8.41 0.32 5.90
C TYR A 59 -9.20 -0.55 4.90
N ILE A 60 -8.51 -1.31 4.05
CA ILE A 60 -9.15 -2.19 3.06
C ILE A 60 -9.94 -3.31 3.75
N ALA A 61 -9.42 -3.90 4.84
CA ALA A 61 -10.16 -4.90 5.61
C ALA A 61 -11.47 -4.34 6.16
N GLY A 62 -11.46 -3.13 6.74
CA GLY A 62 -12.66 -2.47 7.23
C GLY A 62 -13.65 -2.13 6.11
N ARG A 63 -13.14 -1.77 4.92
CA ARG A 63 -13.99 -1.55 3.74
C ARG A 63 -14.65 -2.84 3.24
N LEU A 64 -13.92 -3.95 3.21
CA LEU A 64 -14.46 -5.27 2.86
C LEU A 64 -15.56 -5.69 3.82
N GLU A 65 -15.38 -5.45 5.13
CA GLU A 65 -16.37 -5.78 6.14
C GLU A 65 -17.68 -5.01 5.93
N GLN A 66 -17.61 -3.73 5.56
CA GLN A 66 -18.78 -2.90 5.25
C GLN A 66 -19.61 -3.43 4.07
N VAL A 67 -18.99 -4.16 3.15
CA VAL A 67 -19.67 -4.81 2.02
C VAL A 67 -19.88 -6.32 2.22
N GLY A 68 -19.72 -6.81 3.46
CA GLY A 68 -20.09 -8.17 3.87
C GLY A 68 -18.98 -9.22 3.70
N TYR A 69 -17.74 -8.82 3.45
CA TYR A 69 -16.60 -9.73 3.35
C TYR A 69 -15.70 -9.62 4.58
N LEU A 70 -15.43 -10.75 5.23
CA LEU A 70 -14.49 -10.81 6.36
C LEU A 70 -13.07 -11.09 5.85
N ALA A 71 -12.11 -10.31 6.32
CA ALA A 71 -10.69 -10.51 6.06
C ALA A 71 -9.89 -10.48 7.38
N PRO A 72 -9.47 -11.63 7.92
CA PRO A 72 -8.75 -11.69 9.18
C PRO A 72 -7.29 -11.28 8.97
N VAL A 73 -7.01 -9.97 9.08
CA VAL A 73 -5.66 -9.39 9.00
C VAL A 73 -5.29 -8.73 10.32
N SER A 74 -4.00 -8.65 10.62
CA SER A 74 -3.49 -8.01 11.83
C SER A 74 -2.21 -7.21 11.54
N PRO A 75 -2.30 -6.15 10.72
CA PRO A 75 -1.12 -5.44 10.25
C PRO A 75 -0.39 -4.73 11.39
N LYS A 76 0.94 -4.81 11.36
CA LYS A 76 1.81 -3.99 12.20
C LYS A 76 1.95 -2.58 11.62
N VAL A 77 1.73 -1.55 12.45
CA VAL A 77 1.68 -0.13 12.04
C VAL A 77 2.54 0.79 12.92
N ASP A 78 3.38 0.21 13.77
CA ASP A 78 4.21 0.91 14.75
C ASP A 78 5.72 0.70 14.50
N TRP A 79 6.11 0.45 13.25
CA TRP A 79 7.52 0.38 12.83
C TRP A 79 8.23 1.69 13.13
N GLN A 80 9.40 1.61 13.76
CA GLN A 80 10.23 2.76 14.12
C GLN A 80 11.45 2.87 13.20
N THR A 81 11.94 4.10 13.00
CA THR A 81 13.20 4.34 12.30
C THR A 81 14.35 3.66 13.05
N GLY A 82 15.07 2.78 12.37
CA GLY A 82 16.17 2.01 12.96
C GLY A 82 15.78 0.63 13.48
N ASP A 83 14.49 0.27 13.45
CA ASP A 83 14.07 -1.11 13.65
C ASP A 83 14.74 -2.02 12.62
N ILE A 84 15.13 -3.21 13.07
CA ILE A 84 15.56 -4.30 12.19
C ILE A 84 14.36 -5.23 12.08
N PRO A 85 13.67 -5.27 10.93
CA PRO A 85 12.51 -6.14 10.77
C PRO A 85 12.86 -7.60 10.99
N LEU A 86 12.07 -8.27 11.83
CA LEU A 86 12.17 -9.71 11.99
C LEU A 86 11.52 -10.39 10.79
N SER A 87 12.10 -11.49 10.30
CA SER A 87 11.55 -12.24 9.16
C SER A 87 10.08 -12.60 9.36
N ASN A 88 9.70 -13.02 10.57
CA ASN A 88 8.31 -13.35 10.91
C ASN A 88 7.35 -12.14 10.77
N ASP A 89 7.80 -10.93 11.10
CA ASP A 89 6.96 -9.73 10.97
C ASP A 89 6.74 -9.37 9.50
N LEU A 90 7.77 -9.53 8.66
CA LEU A 90 7.68 -9.31 7.21
C LEU A 90 6.90 -10.42 6.48
N GLU A 91 6.97 -11.66 6.96
CA GLU A 91 6.12 -12.76 6.49
C GLU A 91 4.65 -12.49 6.80
N ASN A 92 4.33 -12.06 8.03
CA ASN A 92 2.97 -11.67 8.42
C ASN A 92 2.47 -10.48 7.59
N TYR A 93 3.32 -9.48 7.36
CA TYR A 93 3.01 -8.34 6.51
C TYR A 93 2.58 -8.76 5.09
N LEU A 94 3.32 -9.65 4.43
CA LEU A 94 2.93 -10.18 3.12
C LEU A 94 1.73 -11.14 3.21
N SER A 95 1.58 -11.88 4.32
CA SER A 95 0.43 -12.74 4.57
C SER A 95 -0.88 -11.95 4.64
N ASP A 96 -0.89 -10.80 5.32
CA ASP A 96 -2.07 -9.93 5.39
C ASP A 96 -2.47 -9.45 3.99
N ILE A 97 -1.52 -9.03 3.17
CA ILE A 97 -1.77 -8.62 1.77
C ILE A 97 -2.31 -9.79 0.94
N ARG A 98 -1.76 -11.01 1.11
CA ARG A 98 -2.28 -12.22 0.44
C ARG A 98 -3.71 -12.53 0.87
N THR A 99 -4.01 -12.40 2.16
CA THR A 99 -5.36 -12.58 2.69
C THR A 99 -6.33 -11.63 2.01
N LEU A 100 -6.04 -10.32 1.98
CA LEU A 100 -6.88 -9.33 1.32
C LEU A 100 -7.05 -9.61 -0.18
N ARG A 101 -5.94 -9.89 -0.89
CA ARG A 101 -5.96 -10.21 -2.32
C ARG A 101 -6.81 -11.45 -2.63
N GLY A 102 -6.93 -12.38 -1.69
CA GLY A 102 -7.71 -13.61 -1.84
C GLY A 102 -9.21 -13.47 -1.55
N VAL A 103 -9.66 -12.34 -0.99
CA VAL A 103 -11.06 -12.15 -0.59
C VAL A 103 -11.98 -12.00 -1.80
N LEU A 104 -11.52 -11.31 -2.85
CA LEU A 104 -12.28 -11.01 -4.05
C LEU A 104 -11.65 -11.66 -5.28
N ALA A 105 -12.44 -11.87 -6.32
CA ALA A 105 -11.91 -12.13 -7.65
C ALA A 105 -11.23 -10.85 -8.17
N VAL A 106 -9.90 -10.87 -8.25
CA VAL A 106 -9.11 -9.71 -8.66
C VAL A 106 -9.02 -9.56 -10.18
N LEU A 107 -8.59 -8.36 -10.63
CA LEU A 107 -8.38 -8.09 -12.05
C LEU A 107 -7.22 -8.95 -12.59
N PRO A 108 -7.22 -9.31 -13.89
CA PRO A 108 -6.07 -9.97 -14.52
C PRO A 108 -4.77 -9.17 -14.41
N THR A 109 -4.88 -7.84 -14.24
CA THR A 109 -3.76 -6.90 -14.08
C THR A 109 -3.33 -6.71 -12.63
N THR A 110 -4.06 -7.25 -11.65
CA THR A 110 -3.67 -7.15 -10.24
C THR A 110 -2.46 -8.04 -9.98
N PRO A 111 -1.31 -7.47 -9.59
CA PRO A 111 -0.06 -8.22 -9.51
C PRO A 111 -0.12 -9.31 -8.43
N GLN A 112 0.84 -10.22 -8.47
CA GLN A 112 1.02 -11.19 -7.39
C GLN A 112 1.67 -10.51 -6.19
N VAL A 113 1.38 -11.02 -4.99
CA VAL A 113 2.13 -10.59 -3.81
C VAL A 113 3.58 -11.06 -3.97
N PRO A 114 4.60 -10.23 -3.71
CA PRO A 114 5.98 -10.65 -3.67
C PRO A 114 6.16 -11.92 -2.81
N GLN A 115 7.14 -12.74 -3.17
CA GLN A 115 7.37 -14.00 -2.44
C GLN A 115 7.85 -13.73 -1.01
N ASP A 116 8.77 -12.80 -0.88
CA ASP A 116 9.39 -12.35 0.35
C ASP A 116 9.69 -10.84 0.27
N MET A 117 10.29 -10.32 1.34
CA MET A 117 10.73 -8.92 1.44
C MET A 117 12.26 -8.82 1.29
N GLU A 118 12.95 -9.90 0.89
CA GLU A 118 14.40 -9.89 0.72
C GLU A 118 14.76 -9.16 -0.57
N LYS A 119 15.59 -8.11 -0.46
CA LYS A 119 16.00 -7.29 -1.63
C LYS A 119 14.82 -6.74 -2.42
N LEU A 120 13.77 -6.33 -1.72
CA LEU A 120 12.56 -5.74 -2.29
C LEU A 120 12.91 -4.67 -3.33
N THR A 121 12.49 -4.90 -4.57
CA THR A 121 12.66 -3.96 -5.68
C THR A 121 11.59 -2.87 -5.65
N PHE A 122 11.84 -1.74 -6.33
CA PHE A 122 10.81 -0.70 -6.45
C PHE A 122 9.55 -1.20 -7.17
N THR A 123 9.68 -2.17 -8.08
CA THR A 123 8.54 -2.83 -8.74
C THR A 123 7.73 -3.63 -7.74
N GLU A 124 8.37 -4.46 -6.91
CA GLU A 124 7.67 -5.25 -5.89
C GLU A 124 7.00 -4.34 -4.83
N ALA A 125 7.65 -3.24 -4.46
CA ALA A 125 7.06 -2.21 -3.60
C ALA A 125 5.81 -1.59 -4.22
N ASN A 126 5.84 -1.29 -5.53
CA ASN A 126 4.67 -0.80 -6.26
C ASN A 126 3.57 -1.88 -6.34
N ASP A 127 3.92 -3.13 -6.57
CA ASP A 127 2.97 -4.25 -6.67
C ASP A 127 2.18 -4.44 -5.37
N ILE A 128 2.84 -4.32 -4.21
CA ILE A 128 2.21 -4.37 -2.89
C ILE A 128 1.10 -3.32 -2.77
N GLU A 129 1.40 -2.05 -3.07
CA GLU A 129 0.41 -0.97 -2.94
C GLU A 129 -0.63 -1.02 -4.08
N LYS A 130 -0.25 -1.53 -5.26
CA LYS A 130 -1.17 -1.71 -6.40
C LYS A 130 -2.26 -2.74 -6.11
N ILE A 131 -1.93 -3.81 -5.39
CA ILE A 131 -2.91 -4.81 -4.93
C ILE A 131 -3.99 -4.13 -4.08
N LEU A 132 -3.58 -3.30 -3.12
CA LEU A 132 -4.52 -2.61 -2.23
C LEU A 132 -5.37 -1.58 -2.97
N ALA A 133 -4.78 -0.82 -3.91
CA ALA A 133 -5.51 0.11 -4.77
C ALA A 133 -6.53 -0.61 -5.70
N ASP A 134 -6.18 -1.78 -6.23
CA ASP A 134 -7.12 -2.59 -7.02
C ASP A 134 -8.29 -3.10 -6.18
N LEU A 135 -8.02 -3.57 -4.95
CA LEU A 135 -9.07 -3.98 -4.03
C LEU A 135 -9.98 -2.80 -3.66
N GLU A 136 -9.42 -1.62 -3.43
CA GLU A 136 -10.22 -0.40 -3.21
C GLU A 136 -11.16 -0.15 -4.39
N THR A 137 -10.64 -0.16 -5.61
CA THR A 137 -11.42 0.04 -6.84
C THR A 137 -12.53 -1.00 -6.98
N LEU A 138 -12.26 -2.27 -6.67
CA LEU A 138 -13.26 -3.33 -6.72
C LEU A 138 -14.37 -3.11 -5.68
N ILE A 139 -14.02 -2.67 -4.47
CA ILE A 139 -15.00 -2.35 -3.43
C ILE A 139 -15.85 -1.15 -3.84
N ASP A 140 -15.24 -0.09 -4.37
CA ASP A 140 -15.96 1.07 -4.89
C ASP A 140 -16.97 0.67 -5.98
N ASN A 141 -16.55 -0.16 -6.93
CA ASN A 141 -17.43 -0.67 -7.98
C ASN A 141 -18.62 -1.48 -7.40
N MET A 142 -18.39 -2.33 -6.39
CA MET A 142 -19.48 -3.07 -5.73
C MET A 142 -20.48 -2.13 -5.05
N THR A 143 -19.99 -1.11 -4.33
CA THR A 143 -20.86 -0.14 -3.65
C THR A 143 -21.65 0.71 -4.65
N ALA A 144 -21.04 1.13 -5.76
CA ALA A 144 -21.71 1.90 -6.80
C ALA A 144 -22.87 1.13 -7.44
N VAL A 145 -22.70 -0.16 -7.74
CA VAL A 145 -23.75 -1.01 -8.33
C VAL A 145 -24.99 -1.09 -7.44
N TRP A 146 -24.82 -1.18 -6.12
CA TRP A 146 -25.96 -1.21 -5.18
C TRP A 146 -26.75 0.10 -5.17
N HIS A 147 -26.08 1.24 -5.27
CA HIS A 147 -26.76 2.54 -5.38
C HIS A 147 -27.58 2.64 -6.68
N TYR A 148 -27.02 2.26 -7.84
CA TYR A 148 -27.75 2.31 -9.11
C TYR A 148 -28.95 1.34 -9.17
N SER A 149 -28.87 0.18 -8.52
CA SER A 149 -30.00 -0.77 -8.47
C SER A 149 -31.14 -0.31 -7.55
N GLY A 150 -30.90 0.64 -6.63
CA GLY A 150 -31.89 1.18 -5.69
C GLY A 150 -32.67 2.38 -6.20
N GLU A 151 -32.15 3.11 -7.19
CA GLU A 151 -32.75 4.38 -7.66
C GLU A 151 -33.67 4.25 -8.89
N ILE A 152 -33.92 3.04 -9.42
CA ILE A 152 -34.80 2.83 -10.59
C ILE A 152 -36.30 2.71 -10.23
N TYR A 153 -36.67 2.75 -8.94
CA TYR A 153 -38.06 2.63 -8.48
C TYR A 153 -38.64 3.92 -7.88
N SER A 154 -38.63 5.04 -8.62
CA SER A 154 -39.44 6.19 -8.21
C SER A 154 -39.82 7.18 -9.33
N GLU A 155 -40.30 6.74 -10.49
CA GLU A 155 -41.08 7.62 -11.40
C GLU A 155 -42.23 6.89 -12.12
N GLU A 156 -43.13 6.24 -11.37
CA GLU A 156 -44.48 5.95 -11.88
C GLU A 156 -45.55 6.29 -10.83
N VAL A 157 -45.99 7.56 -10.81
CA VAL A 157 -47.41 7.94 -10.64
C VAL A 157 -47.68 9.32 -11.21
#